data_AF-A0A143TRD8-F1
#
_entry.id   AF-A0A143TRD8-F1
#
_cell.length_a   1.000
_cell.length_b   1.000
_cell.length_c   1.000
_cell.angle_alpha   90.00
_cell.angle_beta   90.00
_cell.angle_gamma   90.00
#
_symmetry.space_group_name_H-M   'P 1'
#
loop_
_entity.id
_entity.type
_entity.pdbx_description
1 polymer ?
#
loop_
_entity_poly.entity_id
_entity_poly.type
_entity_poly.pdbx_seq_one_letter_code
_entity_poly.pdbx_strand_id
1 'polypeptide(L)' 'VAGHKDILEGDPYLKQRLHIRDSYITALNVCQACALKRIRDPGFQVKPRPHLSK' A
#
# COMPACT_ATOMS: atom_id res chain seq x y z
N VAL A 1 3.67 28.39 -11.81
CA VAL A 1 3.91 26.97 -12.22
C VAL A 1 5.41 26.77 -12.30
N ALA A 2 5.93 25.59 -11.92
CA ALA A 2 7.38 25.35 -11.81
C ALA A 2 8.15 25.33 -13.15
N GLY A 3 7.47 25.38 -14.30
CA GLY A 3 8.12 25.31 -15.63
C GLY A 3 8.60 23.91 -16.03
N HIS A 4 8.34 22.90 -15.20
CA HIS A 4 8.67 21.50 -15.47
C HIS A 4 7.60 20.84 -16.33
N LYS A 5 8.01 20.00 -17.28
CA LYS A 5 7.16 19.14 -18.10
C LYS A 5 6.68 17.93 -17.31
N ASP A 6 7.55 17.39 -16.46
CA ASP A 6 7.28 16.19 -15.67
C ASP A 6 7.35 16.46 -14.16
N ILE A 7 6.65 15.62 -13.42
CA ILE A 7 6.75 15.59 -11.95
C ILE A 7 8.19 15.25 -11.56
N LEU A 8 8.76 16.06 -10.67
CA LEU A 8 10.12 15.94 -10.14
C LEU A 8 11.23 16.08 -11.22
N GLU A 9 11.01 16.84 -12.29
CA GLU A 9 12.05 17.10 -13.31
C GLU A 9 13.34 17.71 -12.72
N GLY A 10 13.21 18.63 -11.75
CA GLY A 10 14.36 19.23 -11.04
C GLY A 10 15.00 18.36 -9.95
N ASP A 11 14.44 17.18 -9.64
CA ASP A 11 14.97 16.26 -8.62
C ASP A 11 14.87 14.79 -9.10
N PRO A 12 15.78 14.36 -9.99
CA PRO A 12 15.77 13.01 -10.55
C PRO A 12 16.04 11.94 -9.49
N TYR A 13 16.76 12.26 -8.42
CA TYR A 13 17.09 11.31 -7.36
C TYR A 13 15.85 10.94 -6.53
N LEU A 14 15.05 11.93 -6.16
CA LEU A 14 13.77 11.68 -5.49
C LEU A 14 12.81 10.91 -6.41
N LYS A 15 12.75 11.26 -7.71
CA LYS A 15 11.94 10.55 -8.70
C LYS A 15 12.28 9.07 -8.76
N GLN A 16 13.57 8.72 -8.79
CA GLN A 16 14.02 7.32 -8.81
C GLN A 16 13.64 6.57 -7.53
N ARG A 17 13.83 7.17 -6.35
CA ARG A 17 13.49 6.53 -5.07
C ARG A 17 12.00 6.24 -4.94
N LEU A 18 11.15 7.12 -5.43
CA LEU A 18 9.71 6.90 -5.46
C LEU A 18 9.35 5.80 -6.45
N HIS A 19 9.94 5.81 -7.66
CA HIS A 19 9.68 4.78 -8.67
C HIS A 19 10.01 3.36 -8.18
N ILE A 20 11.13 3.17 -7.49
CA ILE A 20 11.52 1.85 -6.94
C ILE A 20 10.52 1.36 -5.88
N ARG A 21 9.90 2.26 -5.13
CA ARG A 21 8.93 1.91 -4.08
C ARG A 21 7.53 1.69 -4.61
N ASP A 22 7.22 2.24 -5.79
CA ASP A 22 5.87 2.31 -6.34
C ASP A 22 5.24 0.93 -6.52
N SER A 23 5.99 -0.04 -7.05
CA SER A 23 5.49 -1.41 -7.25
C SER A 23 5.10 -2.10 -5.95
N TYR A 24 5.94 -1.99 -4.92
CA TYR A 24 5.69 -2.60 -3.60
C TYR A 24 4.53 -1.91 -2.88
N ILE A 25 4.51 -0.58 -2.88
CA ILE A 25 3.43 0.20 -2.27
C ILE A 25 2.10 -0.12 -2.98
N THR A 26 2.10 -0.21 -4.31
CA THR A 26 0.92 -0.57 -5.09
C THR A 26 0.39 -1.95 -4.70
N ALA A 27 1.27 -2.95 -4.62
CA ALA A 27 0.87 -4.30 -4.21
C ALA A 27 0.30 -4.31 -2.78
N LEU A 28 0.95 -3.62 -1.84
CA LEU A 28 0.45 -3.52 -0.46
C LEU A 28 -0.89 -2.80 -0.37
N ASN A 29 -1.10 -1.73 -1.14
CA ASN A 29 -2.36 -1.00 -1.18
C ASN A 29 -3.50 -1.89 -1.70
N VAL A 30 -3.25 -2.71 -2.71
CA VAL A 30 -4.21 -3.71 -3.21
C VAL A 30 -4.52 -4.76 -2.14
N CYS A 31 -3.48 -5.32 -1.50
CA CYS A 31 -3.64 -6.26 -0.39
C CYS A 31 -4.47 -5.65 0.75
N GLN A 32 -4.19 -4.40 1.11
CA GLN A 32 -4.91 -3.66 2.15
C GLN A 32 -6.37 -3.43 1.76
N ALA A 33 -6.66 -3.01 0.52
CA ALA A 33 -8.03 -2.83 0.05
C ALA A 33 -8.83 -4.14 0.10
N CYS A 34 -8.22 -5.24 -0.33
CA CYS A 34 -8.80 -6.58 -0.25
C CYS A 34 -9.05 -7.01 1.21
N ALA A 35 -8.09 -6.78 2.11
CA ALA A 35 -8.23 -7.07 3.53
C ALA A 35 -9.33 -6.25 4.18
N LEU A 36 -9.38 -4.94 3.93
CA LEU A 36 -10.41 -4.04 4.45
C LEU A 36 -11.80 -4.42 3.93
N LYS A 37 -11.92 -4.78 2.65
CA LYS A 37 -13.19 -5.28 2.09
C LYS A 37 -13.69 -6.50 2.85
N ARG A 38 -12.80 -7.45 3.15
CA ARG A 38 -13.14 -8.66 3.91
C ARG A 38 -13.50 -8.37 5.37
N ILE A 39 -12.72 -7.54 6.06
CA ILE A 39 -12.96 -7.22 7.48
C ILE A 39 -14.26 -6.43 7.69
N ARG A 40 -14.64 -5.60 6.71
CA ARG A 40 -15.89 -4.82 6.75
C ARG A 40 -17.11 -5.62 6.29
N ASP A 41 -16.93 -6.81 5.72
CA ASP A 41 -18.04 -7.68 5.35
C ASP A 41 -18.72 -8.22 6.62
N PRO A 42 -20.01 -7.91 6.86
CA PRO A 42 -20.71 -8.36 8.05
C PRO A 42 -20.83 -9.90 8.15
N GLY A 43 -20.68 -10.62 7.03
CA GLY A 43 -20.64 -12.08 7.00
C GLY A 43 -19.26 -12.68 7.34
N PHE A 44 -18.22 -11.86 7.46
CA PHE A 44 -16.87 -12.33 7.71
C PHE A 44 -16.62 -12.60 9.19
N GLN A 45 -16.67 -13.89 9.57
CA GLN A 45 -16.28 -14.35 10.90
C GLN A 45 -14.85 -14.88 10.90
N VAL A 46 -13.97 -14.27 11.69
CA VAL A 46 -12.64 -14.81 11.96
C VAL A 46 -12.75 -15.81 13.11
N LYS A 47 -12.35 -17.06 12.87
CA LYS A 47 -12.13 -18.01 13.97
C LYS A 47 -10.91 -17.53 14.77
N PRO A 48 -11.06 -17.14 16.04
CA PRO A 48 -9.92 -16.77 16.87
C PRO A 48 -8.94 -17.94 16.90
N ARG A 49 -7.64 -17.66 16.74
CA ARG A 49 -6.63 -18.70 16.97
C ARG A 49 -6.60 -19.00 18.47
N PRO A 50 -6.41 -20.27 18.88
CA PRO A 50 -6.21 -20.60 20.28
C PRO A 50 -5.09 -19.74 20.84
N HIS A 51 -5.28 -19.22 22.07
CA HIS A 51 -4.23 -18.48 22.74
C HIS A 51 -3.01 -19.39 22.89
N LEU A 52 -1.85 -18.93 22.43
CA LEU A 52 -0.56 -19.60 22.61
C LEU A 52 -0.03 -19.40 24.04
N SER A 53 -0.92 -19.48 25.04
CA SER A 53 -0.52 -19.52 26.44
C SER A 53 0.01 -20.91 26.78
N LYS A 54 0.99 -20.95 27.68
CA LYS A 54 1.74 -22.15 28.10
C LYS A 54 0.86 -23.31 28.53
#